data_AF-A0AA89BIM2-F1
#
_entry.id   AF-A0AA89BIM2-F1
#
_cell.length_a   1.000
_cell.length_b   1.000
_cell.length_c   1.000
_cell.angle_alpha   90.00
_cell.angle_beta   90.00
_cell.angle_gamma   90.00
#
_symmetry.space_group_name_H-M   'P 1'
#
loop_
_entity.id
_entity.type
_entity.pdbx_description
1 polymer ?
#
loop_
_entity_poly.entity_id
_entity_poly.type
_entity_poly.pdbx_seq_one_letter_code
_entity_poly.pdbx_strand_id
1 'polypeptide(L)'
;MADELRTPLTANRGSSLLKACFNGTNAFLGIGLLTVPYALSSGGWLSLVLFFLIAAISFYTGLLLKRSMDVDPSIKSYLDIAERAFGTKGRIIVSKIMNSELYLVATGLLILEVDNLHKLFPKFMVKIGTLAVDGSQSFIILTALVILPSMLLTDLGILSYVSATGVFSCLLILGSTICVGAINGVGFHAKGALLNVVGIPTAISLYIVCFAGHPVIPTIYISMRRPYSSARSC
;
A
#
# COMPACT_ATOMS: atom_id res chain seq x y z
N MET A 1 30.04 48.30 4.85
CA MET A 1 30.23 47.49 3.62
C MET A 1 29.31 46.28 3.77
N ALA A 2 27.99 46.45 3.82
CA ALA A 2 27.09 46.83 2.72
C ALA A 2 27.22 45.88 1.52
N ASP A 3 26.18 45.05 1.41
CA ASP A 3 25.59 44.39 0.24
C ASP A 3 26.42 43.46 -0.65
N GLU A 4 26.00 42.18 -0.68
CA GLU A 4 25.38 41.51 -1.85
C GLU A 4 25.25 39.99 -1.54
N LEU A 5 24.25 39.22 -1.95
CA LEU A 5 22.86 39.40 -2.33
C LEU A 5 22.34 37.96 -2.63
N ARG A 6 21.30 37.53 -1.90
CA ARG A 6 20.22 36.59 -2.31
C ARG A 6 20.55 35.35 -3.17
N THR A 7 20.40 34.16 -2.59
CA THR A 7 19.74 33.01 -3.26
C THR A 7 18.99 32.15 -2.22
N PRO A 8 17.81 31.61 -2.54
CA PRO A 8 16.60 31.88 -1.75
C PRO A 8 16.20 30.84 -0.69
N LEU A 9 15.54 31.37 0.34
CA LEU A 9 14.74 30.74 1.40
C LEU A 9 13.52 29.93 0.88
N THR A 10 13.70 28.99 -0.06
CA THR A 10 12.58 28.20 -0.64
C THR A 10 12.84 26.69 -0.73
N ALA A 11 13.86 26.16 -0.06
CA ALA A 11 14.21 24.74 -0.16
C ALA A 11 14.03 23.98 1.17
N ASN A 12 12.80 23.83 1.69
CA ASN A 12 12.54 22.66 2.54
C ASN A 12 11.07 22.25 2.77
N ARG A 13 10.08 23.04 2.35
CA ARG A 13 8.68 22.59 2.38
C ARG A 13 8.38 21.56 1.29
N GLY A 14 8.97 21.74 0.10
CA GLY A 14 8.79 20.82 -1.03
C GLY A 14 9.49 19.47 -0.82
N SER A 15 10.63 19.43 -0.12
CA SER A 15 11.40 18.19 0.06
C SER A 15 10.70 17.17 0.95
N SER A 16 10.04 17.62 2.03
CA SER A 16 9.26 16.76 2.93
C SER A 16 7.93 16.33 2.33
N LEU A 17 7.25 17.21 1.59
CA LEU A 17 6.04 16.88 0.83
C LEU A 17 6.32 15.87 -0.28
N LEU A 18 7.37 16.10 -1.09
CA LEU A 18 7.76 15.17 -2.13
C LEU A 18 8.17 13.82 -1.54
N LYS A 19 8.96 13.78 -0.46
CA LYS A 19 9.32 12.53 0.21
C LYS A 19 8.11 11.80 0.79
N ALA A 20 7.18 12.50 1.42
CA ALA A 20 5.96 11.90 1.97
C ALA A 20 5.02 11.39 0.88
N CYS A 21 4.84 12.17 -0.20
CA CYS A 21 4.07 11.74 -1.38
C CYS A 21 4.75 10.58 -2.10
N PHE A 22 6.08 10.58 -2.22
CA PHE A 22 6.84 9.50 -2.86
C PHE A 22 6.75 8.22 -2.02
N ASN A 23 6.91 8.30 -0.69
CA ASN A 23 6.73 7.16 0.20
C ASN A 23 5.28 6.64 0.20
N GLY A 24 4.30 7.55 0.19
CA GLY A 24 2.88 7.17 0.05
C GLY A 24 2.61 6.49 -1.28
N THR A 25 3.06 7.10 -2.39
CA THR A 25 2.91 6.55 -3.74
C THR A 25 3.58 5.17 -3.85
N ASN A 26 4.78 5.00 -3.29
CA ASN A 26 5.49 3.72 -3.26
C ASN A 26 4.72 2.63 -2.53
N ALA A 27 4.03 2.97 -1.43
CA ALA A 27 3.20 2.01 -0.70
C ALA A 27 1.95 1.59 -1.51
N PHE A 28 1.32 2.52 -2.24
CA PHE A 28 0.15 2.21 -3.08
C PHE A 28 0.52 1.56 -4.42
N LEU A 29 1.72 1.83 -4.95
CA LEU A 29 2.15 1.32 -6.25
C LEU A 29 2.24 -0.21 -6.25
N GLY A 30 2.74 -0.80 -5.16
CA GLY A 30 2.91 -2.26 -5.07
C GLY A 30 1.57 -3.00 -5.09
N ILE A 31 0.70 -2.72 -4.11
CA ILE A 31 -0.60 -3.39 -3.98
C ILE A 31 -1.49 -3.08 -5.19
N GLY A 32 -1.56 -1.81 -5.61
CA GLY A 32 -2.42 -1.38 -6.70
C GLY A 32 -2.05 -1.97 -8.05
N LEU A 33 -0.77 -2.07 -8.39
CA LEU A 33 -0.32 -2.48 -9.72
C LEU A 33 -0.64 -3.95 -10.04
N LEU A 34 -0.61 -4.83 -9.04
CA LEU A 34 -0.98 -6.24 -9.20
C LEU A 34 -2.48 -6.47 -9.02
N THR A 35 -3.11 -5.71 -8.12
CA THR A 35 -4.51 -5.91 -7.74
C THR A 35 -5.47 -5.37 -8.80
N VAL A 36 -5.20 -4.20 -9.38
CA VAL A 36 -6.06 -3.57 -10.41
C VAL A 36 -6.24 -4.43 -11.67
N PRO A 37 -5.19 -5.00 -12.31
CA PRO A 37 -5.37 -5.85 -13.49
C PRO A 37 -6.10 -7.15 -13.15
N TYR A 38 -5.88 -7.74 -11.97
CA TYR A 38 -6.62 -8.92 -11.53
C TYR A 38 -8.10 -8.62 -11.25
N ALA A 39 -8.39 -7.49 -10.61
CA ALA A 39 -9.76 -7.01 -10.38
C ALA A 39 -10.48 -6.72 -11.71
N LEU A 40 -9.79 -6.12 -12.69
CA LEU A 40 -10.33 -5.88 -14.03
C LEU A 40 -10.60 -7.18 -14.78
N SER A 41 -9.68 -8.15 -14.72
CA SER A 41 -9.87 -9.48 -15.31
C SER A 41 -11.06 -10.22 -14.69
N SER A 42 -11.25 -10.08 -13.37
CA SER A 42 -12.35 -10.72 -12.64
C SER A 42 -13.71 -10.07 -12.93
N GLY A 43 -13.79 -8.74 -12.95
CA GLY A 43 -15.04 -7.99 -13.12
C GLY A 43 -15.44 -7.68 -14.58
N GLY A 44 -14.50 -7.75 -15.51
CA GLY A 44 -14.69 -7.34 -16.91
C GLY A 44 -14.53 -5.83 -17.10
N TRP A 45 -14.50 -5.36 -18.35
CA TRP A 45 -14.16 -3.97 -18.69
C TRP A 45 -15.00 -2.91 -17.99
N LEU A 46 -16.29 -3.17 -17.78
CA LEU A 46 -17.19 -2.21 -17.12
C LEU A 46 -16.87 -2.02 -15.63
N SER A 47 -16.09 -2.91 -15.00
CA SER A 47 -15.64 -2.73 -13.62
C SER A 47 -14.73 -1.51 -13.46
N LEU A 48 -14.11 -0.99 -14.54
CA LEU A 48 -13.35 0.27 -14.49
C LEU A 48 -14.21 1.45 -14.04
N VAL A 49 -15.50 1.47 -14.38
CA VAL A 49 -16.42 2.52 -13.89
C VAL A 49 -16.49 2.49 -12.36
N LEU A 50 -16.53 1.28 -11.77
CA LEU A 50 -16.52 1.09 -10.32
C LEU A 50 -15.18 1.52 -9.72
N PHE A 51 -14.05 1.24 -10.40
CA PHE A 51 -12.74 1.71 -9.96
C PHE A 51 -12.69 3.25 -9.85
N PHE A 52 -13.12 3.97 -10.88
CA PHE A 52 -13.16 5.43 -10.85
C PHE A 52 -14.15 5.98 -9.82
N LEU A 53 -15.30 5.31 -9.64
CA LEU A 53 -16.28 5.69 -8.62
C LEU A 53 -15.70 5.53 -7.20
N ILE A 54 -15.06 4.40 -6.91
CA ILE A 54 -14.40 4.15 -5.62
C ILE A 54 -13.27 5.16 -5.41
N ALA A 55 -12.49 5.47 -6.45
CA ALA A 55 -11.45 6.49 -6.38
C ALA A 55 -12.02 7.88 -6.03
N ALA A 56 -13.12 8.29 -6.67
CA ALA A 56 -13.78 9.56 -6.41
C ALA A 56 -14.35 9.63 -4.99
N ILE A 57 -14.99 8.56 -4.52
CA ILE A 57 -15.48 8.44 -3.14
C ILE A 57 -14.31 8.52 -2.16
N SER A 58 -13.22 7.78 -2.41
CA SER A 58 -12.04 7.74 -1.55
C SER A 58 -11.33 9.09 -1.47
N PHE A 59 -11.27 9.82 -2.59
CA PHE A 59 -10.75 11.18 -2.63
C PHE A 59 -11.62 12.13 -1.81
N TYR A 60 -12.95 12.05 -1.97
CA TYR A 60 -13.89 12.86 -1.21
C TYR A 60 -13.79 12.59 0.30
N THR A 61 -13.76 11.32 0.73
CA THR A 61 -13.62 10.97 2.15
C THR A 61 -12.25 11.40 2.71
N GLY A 62 -11.18 11.34 1.92
CA GLY A 62 -9.88 11.92 2.28
C GLY A 62 -9.94 13.43 2.51
N LEU A 63 -10.68 14.16 1.68
CA LEU A 63 -10.89 15.61 1.86
C LEU A 63 -11.72 15.91 3.11
N LEU A 64 -12.74 15.11 3.41
CA LEU A 64 -13.52 15.23 4.65
C LEU A 64 -12.62 15.05 5.87
N LEU A 65 -11.75 14.03 5.84
CA LEU A 65 -10.82 13.77 6.93
C LEU A 65 -9.90 14.95 7.18
N LYS A 66 -9.34 15.54 6.11
CA LYS A 66 -8.54 16.76 6.20
C LYS A 66 -9.34 17.90 6.83
N ARG A 67 -10.58 18.15 6.38
CA ARG A 67 -11.43 19.20 6.94
C ARG A 67 -11.69 18.98 8.44
N SER A 68 -11.93 17.74 8.87
CA SER A 68 -12.08 17.42 10.30
C SER A 68 -10.83 17.79 11.11
N MET A 69 -9.64 17.54 10.58
CA MET A 69 -8.37 17.92 11.23
C MET A 69 -8.09 19.42 11.21
N ASP A 70 -8.59 20.14 10.20
CA ASP A 70 -8.48 21.60 10.13
C ASP A 70 -9.37 22.28 11.19
N VAL A 71 -10.53 21.68 11.50
CA VAL A 71 -11.49 22.18 12.51
C VAL A 71 -11.01 21.94 13.93
N ASP A 72 -10.43 20.77 14.24
CA ASP A 72 -10.00 20.41 15.59
C ASP A 72 -8.49 20.07 15.63
N PRO A 73 -7.63 21.02 16.06
CA PRO A 73 -6.19 20.82 16.13
C PRO A 73 -5.72 19.77 17.14
N SER A 74 -6.63 19.28 18.01
CA SER A 74 -6.31 18.22 18.98
C SER A 74 -6.21 16.83 18.34
N ILE A 75 -6.81 16.66 17.16
CA ILE A 75 -6.85 15.40 16.41
C ILE A 75 -5.46 15.07 15.87
N LYS A 76 -4.88 13.96 16.32
CA LYS A 76 -3.54 13.51 15.89
C LYS A 76 -3.54 12.19 15.12
N SER A 77 -4.60 11.41 15.23
CA SER A 77 -4.71 10.09 14.61
C SER A 77 -6.13 9.86 14.12
N TYR A 78 -6.29 8.86 13.24
CA TYR A 78 -7.61 8.44 12.77
C TYR A 78 -8.52 7.98 13.92
N LEU A 79 -7.94 7.42 14.98
CA LEU A 79 -8.67 7.01 16.18
C LEU A 79 -9.20 8.20 17.00
N ASP A 80 -8.49 9.33 17.00
CA ASP A 80 -8.95 10.54 17.70
C ASP A 80 -10.17 11.14 16.97
N ILE A 81 -10.24 11.00 15.65
CA ILE A 81 -11.42 11.40 14.85
C ILE A 81 -12.62 10.55 15.26
N ALA A 82 -12.42 9.22 15.36
CA ALA A 82 -13.46 8.31 15.82
C ALA A 82 -13.90 8.60 17.27
N GLU A 83 -12.95 8.92 18.15
CA GLU A 83 -13.24 9.31 19.53
C GLU A 83 -14.02 10.62 19.59
N ARG A 84 -13.67 11.61 18.77
CA ARG A 84 -14.35 12.90 18.75
C ARG A 84 -15.77 12.81 18.20
N ALA A 85 -16.01 11.93 17.23
CA ALA A 85 -17.32 11.74 16.60
C ALA A 85 -18.25 10.81 17.39
N PHE A 86 -17.72 9.73 17.97
CA PHE A 86 -18.51 8.64 18.55
C PHE A 86 -18.17 8.33 20.03
N GLY A 87 -17.27 9.11 20.63
CA GLY A 87 -16.77 8.90 21.99
C GLY A 87 -15.81 7.71 22.10
N THR A 88 -15.45 7.36 23.33
CA THR A 88 -14.49 6.29 23.64
C THR A 88 -14.91 4.92 23.08
N LYS A 89 -16.22 4.63 23.02
CA LYS A 89 -16.72 3.39 22.41
C LYS A 89 -16.39 3.31 20.92
N GLY A 90 -16.57 4.40 20.18
CA GLY A 90 -16.21 4.48 18.77
C GLY A 90 -14.71 4.32 18.53
N ARG A 91 -13.88 4.93 19.38
CA ARG A 91 -12.41 4.75 19.35
C ARG A 91 -12.02 3.28 19.43
N ILE A 92 -12.62 2.53 20.36
CA ILE A 92 -12.32 1.11 20.56
C ILE A 92 -12.76 0.29 19.35
N ILE A 93 -13.98 0.51 18.84
CA ILE A 93 -14.52 -0.22 17.69
C ILE A 93 -13.65 0.01 16.45
N VAL A 94 -13.37 1.27 16.12
CA VAL A 94 -12.54 1.62 14.95
C VAL A 94 -11.12 1.08 15.10
N SER A 95 -10.55 1.12 16.30
CA SER A 95 -9.25 0.49 16.58
C SER A 95 -9.28 -1.01 16.31
N LYS A 96 -10.31 -1.75 16.74
CA LYS A 96 -10.43 -3.18 16.44
C LYS A 96 -10.57 -3.45 14.95
N ILE A 97 -11.40 -2.69 14.24
CA ILE A 97 -11.58 -2.83 12.80
C ILE A 97 -10.25 -2.59 12.06
N MET A 98 -9.57 -1.48 12.35
CA MET A 98 -8.31 -1.12 11.70
C MET A 98 -7.20 -2.14 11.97
N ASN A 99 -7.10 -2.66 13.20
CA ASN A 99 -6.16 -3.73 13.52
C ASN A 99 -6.51 -5.03 12.77
N SER A 100 -7.79 -5.39 12.69
CA SER A 100 -8.22 -6.58 11.95
C SER A 100 -7.98 -6.45 10.44
N GLU A 101 -8.17 -5.25 9.88
CA GLU A 101 -7.89 -4.93 8.48
C GLU A 101 -6.40 -5.12 8.17
N LEU A 102 -5.51 -4.52 8.98
CA LEU A 102 -4.07 -4.65 8.78
C LEU A 102 -3.60 -6.11 8.90
N TYR A 103 -4.17 -6.87 9.83
CA TYR A 103 -3.88 -8.30 9.99
C TYR A 103 -4.32 -9.14 8.77
N LEU A 104 -5.53 -8.89 8.26
CA LEU A 104 -6.06 -9.58 7.08
C LEU A 104 -5.27 -9.25 5.82
N VAL A 105 -4.90 -7.97 5.62
CA VAL A 105 -4.05 -7.55 4.50
C VAL A 105 -2.68 -8.21 4.58
N ALA A 106 -2.04 -8.21 5.76
CA ALA A 106 -0.74 -8.87 5.94
C ALA A 106 -0.81 -10.38 5.65
N THR A 107 -1.85 -11.04 6.12
CA THR A 107 -2.07 -12.47 5.86
C THR A 107 -2.33 -12.74 4.38
N GLY A 108 -3.11 -11.90 3.72
CA GLY A 108 -3.36 -12.00 2.27
C GLY A 108 -2.09 -11.87 1.44
N LEU A 109 -1.19 -10.93 1.80
CA LEU A 109 0.11 -10.78 1.13
C LEU A 109 1.01 -11.99 1.35
N LEU A 110 1.02 -12.59 2.54
CA LEU A 110 1.77 -13.82 2.83
C LEU A 110 1.27 -15.00 1.99
N ILE A 111 -0.05 -15.17 1.89
CA ILE A 111 -0.64 -16.23 1.05
C ILE A 111 -0.25 -16.03 -0.41
N LEU A 112 -0.35 -14.79 -0.91
CA LEU A 112 0.01 -14.47 -2.28
C LEU A 112 1.49 -14.76 -2.58
N GLU A 113 2.39 -14.45 -1.64
CA GLU A 113 3.82 -14.75 -1.77
C GLU A 113 4.07 -16.26 -1.84
N VAL A 114 3.45 -17.04 -0.94
CA VAL A 114 3.58 -18.50 -0.91
C VAL A 114 3.03 -19.13 -2.18
N ASP A 115 1.88 -18.69 -2.67
CA ASP A 115 1.29 -19.16 -3.92
C ASP A 115 2.20 -18.86 -5.13
N ASN A 116 2.80 -17.67 -5.15
CA ASN A 116 3.73 -17.29 -6.21
C ASN A 116 5.03 -18.10 -6.16
N LEU A 117 5.60 -18.32 -4.97
CA LEU A 117 6.79 -19.15 -4.78
C LEU A 117 6.53 -20.61 -5.14
N HIS A 118 5.36 -21.15 -4.74
CA HIS A 118 4.95 -22.51 -5.09
C HIS A 118 4.80 -22.68 -6.61
N LYS A 119 4.23 -21.68 -7.31
CA LYS A 119 4.16 -21.68 -8.79
C LYS A 119 5.52 -21.59 -9.46
N LEU A 120 6.46 -20.84 -8.87
CA LEU A 120 7.81 -20.66 -9.42
C LEU A 120 8.69 -21.90 -9.19
N PHE A 121 8.52 -22.57 -8.05
CA PHE A 121 9.30 -23.74 -7.66
C PHE A 121 8.40 -24.91 -7.23
N PRO A 122 7.60 -25.49 -8.15
CA PRO A 122 6.61 -26.51 -7.82
C PRO A 122 7.22 -27.86 -7.37
N LYS A 123 8.53 -28.05 -7.59
CA LYS A 123 9.27 -29.25 -7.20
C LYS A 123 10.18 -29.02 -5.98
N PHE A 124 10.09 -27.86 -5.33
CA PHE A 124 10.90 -27.57 -4.16
C PHE A 124 10.42 -28.40 -2.97
N MET A 125 11.30 -29.24 -2.44
CA MET A 125 11.04 -30.06 -1.27
C MET A 125 12.23 -29.95 -0.33
N VAL A 126 11.95 -29.68 0.94
CA VAL A 126 12.99 -29.64 1.98
C VAL A 126 12.95 -30.96 2.73
N LYS A 127 13.99 -31.78 2.54
CA LYS A 127 14.22 -32.99 3.34
C LYS A 127 15.17 -32.64 4.48
N ILE A 128 14.65 -32.61 5.71
CA ILE A 128 15.48 -32.52 6.93
C ILE A 128 15.38 -33.88 7.62
N GLY A 129 16.41 -34.73 7.44
CA GLY A 129 16.43 -36.09 7.98
C GLY A 129 15.33 -36.98 7.37
N THR A 130 14.53 -37.64 8.22
CA THR A 130 13.40 -38.52 7.80
C THR A 130 12.08 -37.78 7.59
N LEU A 131 11.99 -36.49 7.93
CA LEU A 131 10.82 -35.66 7.67
C LEU A 131 10.94 -35.02 6.28
N ALA A 132 10.12 -35.49 5.35
CA ALA A 132 9.87 -34.77 4.10
C ALA A 132 8.79 -33.72 4.36
N VAL A 133 9.16 -32.46 4.43
CA VAL A 133 8.21 -31.35 4.53
C VAL A 133 7.79 -30.97 3.12
N ASP A 134 6.48 -30.93 2.89
CA ASP A 134 5.92 -30.51 1.61
C ASP A 134 6.34 -29.07 1.27
N GLY A 135 6.58 -28.79 -0.02
CA GLY A 135 7.15 -27.51 -0.49
C GLY A 135 6.38 -26.29 0.03
N SER A 136 5.04 -26.39 0.06
CA SER A 136 4.15 -25.31 0.49
C SER A 136 4.37 -24.90 1.96
N GLN A 137 4.59 -25.87 2.86
CA GLN A 137 4.83 -25.59 4.28
C GLN A 137 6.24 -25.00 4.50
N SER A 138 7.21 -25.43 3.71
CA SER A 138 8.58 -24.90 3.78
C SER A 138 8.65 -23.43 3.34
N PHE A 139 7.87 -23.01 2.34
CA PHE A 139 7.79 -21.62 1.90
C PHE A 139 7.15 -20.71 2.96
N ILE A 140 6.10 -21.16 3.65
CA ILE A 140 5.49 -20.39 4.75
C ILE A 140 6.53 -20.11 5.85
N ILE A 141 7.27 -21.14 6.27
CA ILE A 141 8.29 -21.02 7.32
C ILE A 141 9.44 -20.11 6.87
N LEU A 142 9.90 -20.27 5.63
CA LEU A 142 10.99 -19.45 5.06
C LEU A 142 10.59 -17.98 4.93
N THR A 143 9.42 -17.70 4.36
CA THR A 143 8.88 -16.34 4.23
C THR A 143 8.67 -15.70 5.59
N ALA A 144 8.10 -16.43 6.56
CA ALA A 144 7.96 -15.92 7.93
C ALA A 144 9.33 -15.59 8.55
N LEU A 145 10.35 -16.44 8.36
CA LEU A 145 11.71 -16.21 8.88
C LEU A 145 12.41 -15.01 8.23
N VAL A 146 12.09 -14.68 6.97
CA VAL A 146 12.64 -13.51 6.25
C VAL A 146 11.90 -12.22 6.62
N ILE A 147 10.59 -12.28 6.82
CA ILE A 147 9.78 -11.11 7.19
C ILE A 147 9.96 -10.75 8.67
N LEU A 148 10.14 -11.75 9.54
CA LEU A 148 10.32 -11.54 10.98
C LEU A 148 11.44 -10.54 11.33
N PRO A 149 12.68 -10.63 10.79
CA PRO A 149 13.72 -9.65 11.06
C PRO A 149 13.34 -8.27 10.52
N SER A 150 12.59 -8.19 9.41
CA SER A 150 12.11 -6.91 8.87
C SER A 150 11.15 -6.19 9.82
N MET A 151 10.39 -6.91 10.64
CA MET A 151 9.53 -6.35 11.69
C MET A 151 10.32 -5.85 12.92
N LEU A 152 11.53 -6.37 13.13
CA LEU A 152 12.42 -5.96 14.22
C LEU A 152 13.33 -4.80 13.84
N LEU A 153 13.39 -4.42 12.56
CA LEU A 153 14.16 -3.27 12.09
C LEU A 153 13.46 -1.97 12.50
N THR A 154 14.03 -1.29 13.49
CA THR A 154 13.62 0.06 13.92
C THR A 154 14.22 1.18 13.07
N ASP A 155 15.18 0.86 12.19
CA ASP A 155 15.85 1.83 11.33
C ASP A 155 15.04 2.18 10.08
N LEU A 156 14.45 3.38 10.10
CA LEU A 156 13.66 3.94 8.98
C LEU A 156 14.47 4.07 7.66
N GLY A 157 15.81 4.14 7.74
CA GLY A 157 16.69 4.19 6.57
C GLY A 157 16.73 2.88 5.78
N ILE A 158 16.81 1.74 6.47
CA ILE A 158 16.82 0.41 5.84
C ILE A 158 15.45 0.14 5.20
N LEU A 159 14.36 0.53 5.89
CA LEU A 159 13.01 0.38 5.36
C LEU A 159 12.79 1.20 4.08
N SER A 160 13.40 2.40 3.97
CA SER A 160 13.36 3.20 2.76
C SER A 160 14.10 2.54 1.59
N TYR A 161 15.22 1.86 1.83
CA TYR A 161 15.95 1.12 0.80
C TYR A 161 15.16 -0.11 0.32
N VAL A 162 14.59 -0.87 1.26
CA VAL A 162 13.71 -2.02 0.95
C VAL A 162 12.47 -1.60 0.16
N SER A 163 11.87 -0.44 0.49
CA SER A 163 10.76 0.10 -0.30
C SER A 163 11.19 0.47 -1.73
N ALA A 164 12.37 1.08 -1.89
CA ALA A 164 12.89 1.44 -3.21
C ALA A 164 13.18 0.21 -4.09
N THR A 165 13.74 -0.87 -3.52
CA THR A 165 13.97 -2.12 -4.25
C THR A 165 12.64 -2.80 -4.63
N GLY A 166 11.63 -2.72 -3.76
CA GLY A 166 10.28 -3.21 -4.06
C GLY A 166 9.64 -2.48 -5.24
N VAL A 167 9.73 -1.16 -5.29
CA VAL A 167 9.23 -0.35 -6.41
C VAL A 167 9.97 -0.66 -7.71
N PHE A 168 11.30 -0.76 -7.65
CA PHE A 168 12.10 -1.13 -8.82
C PHE A 168 11.69 -2.52 -9.35
N SER A 169 11.48 -3.50 -8.47
CA SER A 169 11.00 -4.83 -8.84
C SER A 169 9.62 -4.80 -9.48
N CYS A 170 8.69 -3.99 -8.95
CA CYS A 170 7.35 -3.79 -9.54
C CYS A 170 7.45 -3.19 -10.96
N LEU A 171 8.32 -2.19 -11.16
CA LEU A 171 8.54 -1.58 -12.47
C LEU A 171 9.16 -2.56 -13.47
N LEU A 172 10.10 -3.41 -13.02
CA LEU A 172 10.66 -4.47 -13.86
C LEU A 172 9.61 -5.49 -14.29
N ILE A 173 8.75 -5.93 -13.37
CA ILE A 173 7.65 -6.86 -13.69
C ILE A 173 6.68 -6.22 -14.69
N LEU A 174 6.33 -4.95 -14.48
CA LEU A 174 5.48 -4.19 -15.39
C LEU A 174 6.11 -4.07 -16.78
N GLY A 175 7.37 -3.66 -16.85
CA GLY A 175 8.12 -3.54 -18.09
C GLY A 175 8.21 -4.88 -18.83
N SER A 176 8.53 -5.97 -18.12
CA SER A 176 8.56 -7.32 -18.68
C SER A 176 7.19 -7.72 -19.25
N THR A 177 6.11 -7.49 -18.50
CA THR A 177 4.74 -7.81 -18.92
C THR A 177 4.34 -7.01 -20.17
N ILE A 178 4.67 -5.72 -20.23
CA ILE A 178 4.42 -4.87 -21.40
C ILE A 178 5.23 -5.36 -22.60
N CYS A 179 6.51 -5.66 -22.43
CA CYS A 179 7.37 -6.18 -23.50
C CYS A 179 6.85 -7.50 -24.06
N VAL A 180 6.49 -8.45 -23.18
CA VAL A 180 5.91 -9.73 -23.58
C VAL A 180 4.57 -9.54 -24.29
N GLY A 181 3.72 -8.65 -23.78
CA GLY A 181 2.45 -8.30 -24.42
C GLY A 181 2.60 -7.65 -25.81
N ALA A 182 3.59 -6.76 -25.97
CA ALA A 182 3.80 -6.02 -27.21
C ALA A 182 4.57 -6.81 -28.29
N ILE A 183 5.56 -7.61 -27.89
CA ILE A 183 6.51 -8.27 -28.81
C ILE A 183 6.12 -9.71 -29.10
N ASN A 184 5.65 -10.47 -28.10
CA ASN A 184 5.40 -11.91 -28.23
C ASN A 184 3.95 -12.25 -28.63
N GLY A 185 3.16 -11.26 -29.07
CA GLY A 185 1.82 -11.49 -29.60
C GLY A 185 0.77 -11.99 -28.60
N VAL A 186 1.11 -12.12 -27.30
CA VAL A 186 0.16 -12.38 -26.20
C VAL A 186 -0.60 -11.11 -25.76
N GLY A 187 -0.46 -10.03 -26.51
CA GLY A 187 -1.09 -8.73 -26.27
C GLY A 187 -2.62 -8.74 -26.36
N PHE A 188 -3.20 -7.55 -26.37
CA PHE A 188 -4.64 -7.33 -26.26
C PHE A 188 -5.43 -8.11 -27.32
N HIS A 189 -6.03 -9.22 -26.93
CA HIS A 189 -7.08 -9.86 -27.68
C HIS A 189 -8.40 -9.30 -27.15
N ALA A 190 -9.23 -8.72 -28.02
CA ALA A 190 -10.54 -8.17 -27.68
C ALA A 190 -11.58 -9.24 -27.26
N LYS A 191 -11.14 -10.31 -26.59
CA LYS A 191 -11.93 -11.43 -26.05
C LYS A 191 -12.25 -11.25 -24.55
N GLY A 192 -11.99 -10.09 -23.97
CA GLY A 192 -12.36 -9.81 -22.58
C GLY A 192 -13.88 -9.71 -22.42
N ALA A 193 -14.44 -10.33 -21.36
CA ALA A 193 -15.85 -10.15 -21.03
C ALA A 193 -16.12 -8.66 -20.72
N LEU A 194 -17.18 -8.10 -21.32
CA LEU A 194 -17.58 -6.71 -21.04
C LEU A 194 -17.99 -6.54 -19.57
N LEU A 195 -18.66 -7.54 -19.01
CA LEU A 195 -19.08 -7.59 -17.62
C LEU A 195 -19.10 -9.04 -17.16
N ASN A 196 -18.49 -9.31 -16.01
CA ASN A 196 -18.63 -10.58 -15.31
C ASN A 196 -19.28 -10.35 -13.94
N VAL A 197 -20.61 -10.41 -13.89
CA VAL A 197 -21.39 -10.16 -12.66
C VAL A 197 -20.97 -11.02 -11.47
N VAL A 198 -20.52 -12.26 -11.71
CA VAL A 198 -20.03 -13.17 -10.66
C VAL A 198 -18.71 -12.67 -10.05
N GLY A 199 -17.87 -12.03 -10.86
CA GLY A 199 -16.59 -11.46 -10.42
C GLY A 199 -16.64 -10.01 -9.97
N ILE A 200 -17.78 -9.31 -10.10
CA ILE A 200 -17.95 -7.92 -9.66
C ILE A 200 -17.68 -7.74 -8.15
N PRO A 201 -18.20 -8.59 -7.23
CA PRO A 201 -17.91 -8.45 -5.80
C PRO A 201 -16.41 -8.52 -5.50
N THR A 202 -15.69 -9.43 -6.17
CA THR A 202 -14.23 -9.56 -6.07
C THR A 202 -13.53 -8.32 -6.63
N ALA A 203 -13.96 -7.80 -7.77
CA ALA A 203 -13.39 -6.58 -8.34
C ALA A 203 -13.56 -5.38 -7.40
N ILE A 204 -14.76 -5.20 -6.83
CA ILE A 204 -15.07 -4.12 -5.89
C ILE A 204 -14.18 -4.20 -4.65
N SER A 205 -14.09 -5.38 -4.01
CA SER A 205 -13.30 -5.53 -2.78
C SER A 205 -11.82 -5.21 -3.02
N LEU A 206 -11.26 -5.70 -4.12
CA LEU A 206 -9.89 -5.43 -4.53
C LEU A 206 -9.64 -3.96 -4.84
N TYR A 207 -10.56 -3.28 -5.51
CA TYR A 207 -10.47 -1.84 -5.75
C TYR A 207 -10.54 -1.03 -4.45
N ILE A 208 -11.43 -1.40 -3.51
CA ILE A 208 -11.51 -0.73 -2.19
C ILE A 208 -10.18 -0.86 -1.44
N VAL A 209 -9.57 -2.05 -1.43
CA VAL A 209 -8.27 -2.29 -0.79
C VAL A 209 -7.17 -1.40 -1.39
N CYS A 210 -7.20 -1.15 -2.71
CA CYS A 210 -6.24 -0.24 -3.36
C CYS A 210 -6.31 1.20 -2.81
N PHE A 211 -7.46 1.61 -2.29
CA PHE A 211 -7.69 2.95 -1.74
C PHE A 211 -7.80 2.98 -0.21
N ALA A 212 -7.45 1.88 0.49
CA ALA A 212 -7.49 1.75 1.95
C ALA A 212 -6.35 2.51 2.68
N GLY A 213 -6.21 3.80 2.37
CA GLY A 213 -5.15 4.68 2.87
C GLY A 213 -5.59 5.65 3.97
N HIS A 214 -6.89 5.77 4.22
CA HIS A 214 -7.48 6.80 5.09
C HIS A 214 -6.89 6.86 6.49
N PRO A 215 -6.59 5.74 7.18
CA PRO A 215 -6.03 5.80 8.53
C PRO A 215 -4.64 6.45 8.62
N VAL A 216 -3.88 6.48 7.51
CA VAL A 216 -2.52 7.02 7.46
C VAL A 216 -2.50 8.53 7.16
N ILE A 217 -3.57 9.06 6.55
CA ILE A 217 -3.68 10.47 6.15
C ILE A 217 -3.41 11.44 7.32
N PRO A 218 -3.96 11.25 8.55
CA PRO A 218 -3.69 12.17 9.66
C PRO A 218 -2.22 12.25 10.05
N THR A 219 -1.54 11.12 10.10
CA THR A 219 -0.12 11.03 10.43
C THR A 219 0.74 11.79 9.41
N ILE A 220 0.44 11.62 8.12
CA ILE A 220 1.11 12.36 7.04
C ILE A 220 0.81 13.85 7.19
N TYR A 221 -0.46 14.21 7.37
CA TYR A 221 -0.90 15.61 7.51
C TYR A 221 -0.16 16.36 8.63
N ILE A 222 0.00 15.73 9.80
CA ILE A 222 0.68 16.35 10.94
C ILE A 222 2.19 16.43 10.72
N SER A 223 2.80 15.38 10.15
CA SER A 223 4.21 15.39 9.76
C SER A 223 4.52 16.55 8.81
N MET A 224 3.62 16.82 7.86
CA MET A 224 3.72 17.96 6.93
C MET A 224 3.52 19.32 7.64
N ARG A 225 2.74 19.37 8.72
CA ARG A 225 2.47 20.60 9.48
C ARG A 225 3.58 20.95 10.48
N ARG A 226 4.41 19.99 10.91
CA ARG A 226 5.53 20.19 11.86
C ARG A 226 6.93 19.87 11.29
N PRO A 227 7.44 20.63 10.30
CA PRO A 227 8.77 20.35 9.73
C PRO A 227 9.98 20.84 10.57
N TYR A 228 9.83 21.46 11.76
CA TYR A 228 10.96 22.18 12.40
C TYR A 228 11.09 22.08 13.95
N SER A 229 10.45 21.14 14.65
CA SER A 229 10.64 21.03 16.12
C SER A 229 11.43 19.81 16.61
N SER A 230 11.81 18.89 15.72
CA SER A 230 12.56 17.67 16.06
C SER A 230 14.09 17.81 15.93
N ALA A 231 14.61 19.02 15.69
CA ALA A 231 16.05 19.31 15.69
C ALA A 231 16.52 20.01 17.00
N ARG A 232 15.70 20.05 18.04
CA ARG A 232 16.01 20.74 19.32
C ARG A 232 15.82 19.90 20.58
N SER A 233 15.76 18.58 20.44
CA SER A 233 15.78 17.66 21.59
C SER A 233 16.83 16.57 21.38
N CYS A 234 18.08 17.03 21.29
CA CYS A 234 19.23 16.40 21.93
C CYS A 234 19.85 17.46 22.83
#